data_AF-A0A0B1SCM2-F1
#
_entry.id   AF-A0A0B1SCM2-F1
#
_cell.length_a   1.000
_cell.length_b   1.000
_cell.length_c   1.000
_cell.angle_alpha   90.00
_cell.angle_beta   90.00
_cell.angle_gamma   90.00
#
_symmetry.space_group_name_H-M   'P 1'
#
loop_
_entity.id
_entity.type
_entity.pdbx_description
1 polymer ?
#
loop_
_entity_poly.entity_id
_entity_poly.type
_entity_poly.pdbx_seq_one_letter_code
_entity_poly.pdbx_strand_id
1 'polypeptide(L)'
;THLVDFRHSWITDPLIGGSYSYLTPDSVKFVPDAFTRMSEPVIIDHKPVLCFAGEHTHPTMYQTTVGAYESGEREAHRILRYLFLEAS
;
A
#
# COMPACT_ATOMS: atom_id res chain seq x y z
N THR A 1 -16.06 -39.44 7.68
CA THR A 1 -15.13 -38.32 7.96
C THR A 1 -15.83 -37.04 7.59
N HIS A 2 -16.17 -36.19 8.55
CA HIS A 2 -16.83 -34.91 8.26
C HIS A 2 -15.75 -33.88 7.91
N LEU A 3 -15.69 -33.48 6.64
CA LEU A 3 -14.93 -32.33 6.22
C LEU A 3 -15.75 -31.08 6.58
N VAL A 4 -15.18 -30.23 7.43
CA VAL A 4 -15.73 -28.90 7.71
C VAL A 4 -15.05 -27.94 6.74
N ASP A 5 -15.84 -27.26 5.91
CA ASP A 5 -15.36 -26.27 4.95
C ASP A 5 -15.39 -24.89 5.60
N PHE A 6 -14.22 -24.27 5.79
CA PHE A 6 -14.08 -22.91 6.26
C PHE A 6 -13.88 -21.98 5.06
N ARG A 7 -14.95 -21.27 4.68
CA ARG A 7 -14.90 -20.27 3.61
C ARG A 7 -14.89 -18.88 4.20
N HIS A 8 -13.87 -18.11 3.84
CA HIS A 8 -13.80 -16.69 4.13
C HIS A 8 -14.15 -15.89 2.88
N SER A 9 -15.01 -14.88 3.03
CA SER A 9 -15.44 -14.01 1.95
C SER A 9 -14.73 -12.65 2.07
N TRP A 10 -13.60 -12.52 1.38
CA TRP A 10 -12.74 -11.33 1.39
C TRP A 10 -13.48 -10.06 0.93
N ILE A 11 -14.38 -10.19 -0.06
CA ILE A 11 -15.12 -9.05 -0.61
C ILE A 11 -16.14 -8.46 0.37
N THR A 12 -16.60 -9.25 1.34
CA THR A 12 -17.56 -8.81 2.37
C THR A 12 -16.91 -8.51 3.71
N ASP A 13 -15.61 -8.77 3.86
CA ASP A 13 -14.89 -8.43 5.09
C ASP A 13 -14.70 -6.91 5.17
N PRO A 14 -15.24 -6.22 6.20
CA PRO A 14 -15.19 -4.76 6.30
C PRO A 14 -13.78 -4.20 6.56
N LEU A 15 -12.82 -5.03 6.96
CA LEU A 15 -11.42 -4.63 7.18
C LEU A 15 -10.56 -4.78 5.92
N ILE A 16 -11.01 -5.56 4.93
CA ILE A 16 -10.22 -5.89 3.75
C ILE A 16 -10.87 -5.37 2.46
N GLY A 17 -12.17 -5.60 2.27
CA GLY A 17 -12.94 -5.09 1.13
C GLY A 17 -12.58 -5.69 -0.24
N GLY A 18 -11.82 -6.80 -0.27
CA GLY A 18 -11.32 -7.43 -1.49
C GLY A 18 -10.15 -8.36 -1.20
N SER A 19 -9.60 -9.02 -2.22
CA SER A 19 -8.43 -9.90 -2.02
C SER A 19 -7.10 -9.13 -2.10
N TYR A 20 -6.91 -8.40 -3.20
CA TYR A 20 -5.70 -7.63 -3.49
C TYR A 20 -5.98 -6.67 -4.65
N SER A 21 -5.13 -5.66 -4.80
CA SER A 21 -5.30 -4.61 -5.81
C SER A 21 -5.02 -5.10 -7.23
N TYR A 22 -5.54 -4.43 -8.24
CA TYR A 22 -5.18 -4.68 -9.64
C TYR A 22 -5.36 -3.39 -10.45
N LEU A 23 -4.67 -3.30 -11.60
CA LEU A 23 -4.85 -2.19 -12.52
C LEU A 23 -6.07 -2.45 -13.42
N THR A 24 -7.06 -1.57 -13.34
CA THR A 24 -8.19 -1.56 -14.26
C THR A 24 -7.81 -0.83 -15.55
N PRO A 25 -8.52 -1.05 -16.66
CA PRO A 25 -8.32 -0.26 -17.88
C PRO A 25 -8.42 1.26 -17.62
N ASP A 26 -9.36 1.67 -16.78
CA ASP A 26 -9.54 3.07 -16.40
C ASP A 26 -8.38 3.59 -15.56
N SER A 27 -7.89 2.83 -14.57
CA SER A 27 -6.75 3.27 -13.76
C SER A 27 -5.52 3.47 -14.62
N VAL A 28 -5.23 2.56 -15.56
CA VAL A 28 -4.10 2.71 -16.49
C VAL A 28 -4.28 3.91 -17.41
N LYS A 29 -5.53 4.19 -17.84
CA LYS A 29 -5.83 5.31 -18.74
C LYS A 29 -5.69 6.67 -18.06
N PHE A 30 -6.15 6.80 -16.82
CA PHE A 30 -6.22 8.08 -16.11
C PHE A 30 -5.04 8.31 -15.16
N VAL A 31 -4.43 7.25 -14.62
CA VAL A 31 -3.29 7.29 -13.71
C VAL A 31 -2.31 6.16 -14.07
N PRO A 32 -1.50 6.32 -15.15
CA PRO A 32 -0.63 5.27 -15.66
C PRO A 32 0.34 4.66 -14.62
N ASP A 33 0.66 5.41 -13.57
CA ASP A 33 1.53 5.05 -12.46
C ASP A 33 0.78 4.93 -11.13
N ALA A 34 -0.46 4.44 -11.15
CA ALA A 34 -1.37 4.40 -10.00
C ALA A 34 -0.72 3.93 -8.69
N PHE A 35 0.05 2.84 -8.68
CA PHE A 35 0.69 2.35 -7.45
C PHE A 35 1.83 3.24 -6.94
N THR A 36 2.57 3.89 -7.85
CA THR A 36 3.54 4.93 -7.48
C THR A 36 2.82 6.11 -6.86
N ARG A 37 1.74 6.58 -7.51
CA ARG A 37 0.91 7.67 -6.98
C ARG A 37 0.36 7.35 -5.58
N MET A 38 -0.11 6.12 -5.36
CA MET A 38 -0.60 5.66 -4.05
C MET A 38 0.49 5.62 -2.96
N SER A 39 1.77 5.61 -3.33
CA SER A 39 2.91 5.65 -2.39
C SER A 39 3.35 7.06 -1.99
N GLU A 40 2.82 8.09 -2.67
CA GLU A 40 3.15 9.49 -2.40
C GLU A 40 2.60 9.89 -1.02
N PRO A 41 3.40 10.50 -0.14
CA PRO A 41 2.90 10.92 1.16
C PRO A 41 2.05 12.18 1.01
N VAL A 42 1.14 12.41 1.95
CA VAL A 42 0.57 13.75 2.12
C VAL A 42 1.61 14.62 2.82
N ILE A 43 1.97 15.73 2.18
CA ILE A 43 2.95 16.69 2.68
C ILE A 43 2.23 17.98 3.08
N ILE A 44 2.47 18.46 4.30
CA ILE A 44 2.03 19.77 4.79
C ILE A 44 3.25 20.48 5.35
N ASP A 45 3.53 21.71 4.93
CA ASP A 45 4.68 22.49 5.40
C ASP A 45 6.01 21.71 5.35
N HIS A 46 6.25 21.05 4.21
CA HIS A 46 7.42 20.18 3.97
C HIS A 46 7.53 18.92 4.86
N LYS A 47 6.53 18.67 5.72
CA LYS A 47 6.44 17.48 6.56
C LYS A 47 5.59 16.38 5.93
N PRO A 48 6.07 15.12 5.82
CA PRO A 48 5.25 13.99 5.39
C PRO A 48 4.31 13.58 6.54
N VAL A 49 3.15 14.21 6.64
CA VAL A 49 2.19 14.02 7.74
C VAL A 49 1.42 12.70 7.65
N LEU A 50 1.30 12.14 6.45
CA LEU A 50 0.67 10.84 6.21
C LEU A 50 1.47 10.07 5.16
N CYS A 51 1.91 8.87 5.52
CA CYS A 51 2.66 7.97 4.66
C CYS A 51 1.81 6.73 4.35
N PHE A 52 1.97 6.16 3.16
CA PHE A 52 1.18 5.03 2.69
C PHE A 52 2.08 3.84 2.36
N ALA A 53 1.76 2.69 2.97
CA ALA A 53 2.41 1.40 2.76
C ALA A 53 1.35 0.32 2.53
N GLY A 54 1.79 -0.85 2.10
CA GLY A 54 0.95 -1.99 1.75
C GLY A 54 1.10 -2.39 0.29
N GLU A 55 0.55 -3.55 -0.07
CA GLU A 55 0.72 -4.16 -1.41
C GLU A 55 0.34 -3.20 -2.55
N HIS A 56 -0.70 -2.38 -2.35
CA HIS A 56 -1.21 -1.41 -3.31
C HIS A 56 -0.34 -0.14 -3.46
N THR A 57 0.83 -0.10 -2.85
CA THR A 57 1.77 1.03 -2.89
C THR A 57 3.14 0.64 -3.43
N HIS A 58 3.32 -0.62 -3.85
CA HIS A 58 4.56 -1.06 -4.46
C HIS A 58 4.47 -0.97 -5.98
N PRO A 59 5.38 -0.26 -6.69
CA PRO A 59 5.23 0.02 -8.12
C PRO A 59 5.26 -1.24 -9.00
N THR A 60 6.02 -2.26 -8.59
CA THR A 60 6.25 -3.48 -9.39
C THR A 60 5.75 -4.78 -8.74
N MET A 61 5.86 -4.92 -7.41
CA MET A 61 5.44 -6.09 -6.64
C MET A 61 4.10 -5.93 -5.90
N TYR A 62 3.13 -5.25 -6.50
CA TYR A 62 1.76 -5.21 -5.98
C TYR A 62 1.13 -6.61 -5.91
N GLN A 63 0.04 -6.79 -5.16
CA GLN A 63 -0.63 -8.08 -4.87
C GLN A 63 0.17 -9.08 -4.05
N THR A 64 1.40 -8.75 -3.64
CA THR A 64 2.28 -9.69 -2.96
C THR A 64 2.62 -9.25 -1.53
N THR A 65 2.89 -10.24 -0.67
CA THR A 65 3.39 -10.00 0.68
C THR A 65 4.76 -9.35 0.68
N VAL A 66 5.64 -9.68 -0.29
CA VAL A 66 6.96 -9.06 -0.41
C VAL A 66 6.85 -7.58 -0.77
N GLY A 67 5.97 -7.20 -1.70
CA GLY A 67 5.73 -5.78 -2.00
C GLY A 67 5.12 -5.03 -0.82
N ALA A 68 4.23 -5.67 -0.04
CA ALA A 68 3.73 -5.10 1.20
C ALA A 68 4.86 -4.87 2.22
N TYR A 69 5.75 -5.85 2.41
CA TYR A 69 6.91 -5.73 3.29
C TYR A 69 7.85 -4.60 2.85
N GLU A 70 8.30 -4.62 1.59
CA GLU A 70 9.24 -3.63 1.04
C GLU A 70 8.65 -2.22 1.07
N SER A 71 7.34 -2.07 0.81
CA SER A 71 6.66 -0.78 0.96
C SER A 71 6.63 -0.28 2.41
N GLY A 72 6.52 -1.18 3.39
CA GLY A 72 6.61 -0.85 4.81
C GLY A 72 8.00 -0.35 5.21
N GLU A 73 9.05 -1.04 4.77
CA GLU A 73 10.44 -0.60 4.98
C GLU A 73 10.69 0.77 4.35
N ARG A 74 10.21 0.99 3.12
CA ARG A 74 10.32 2.27 2.41
C ARG A 74 9.73 3.42 3.21
N GLU A 75 8.51 3.27 3.73
CA GLU A 75 7.87 4.34 4.52
C GLU A 75 8.49 4.50 5.91
N ALA A 76 8.96 3.42 6.54
CA ALA A 76 9.74 3.51 7.77
C ALA A 76 11.02 4.35 7.57
N HIS A 77 11.76 4.10 6.49
CA HIS A 77 12.93 4.91 6.14
C HIS A 77 12.59 6.37 5.85
N ARG A 78 11.45 6.64 5.19
CA ARG A 78 10.96 8.01 4.95
C ARG A 78 10.71 8.75 6.26
N ILE A 79 10.02 8.10 7.21
CA ILE A 79 9.72 8.65 8.53
C ILE A 79 11.01 8.91 9.31
N LEU A 80 11.93 7.93 9.36
CA LEU A 80 13.21 8.08 10.06
C LEU A 80 14.03 9.22 9.44
N ARG A 81 14.11 9.30 8.11
CA ARG A 81 14.81 10.38 7.42
C ARG A 81 14.24 11.74 7.78
N TYR A 82 12.92 11.90 7.80
CA TYR A 82 12.31 13.16 8.22
C TYR A 82 12.62 13.50 9.69
N LEU A 83 12.46 12.54 10.60
CA LEU A 83 12.71 12.77 12.03
C LEU A 83 14.18 13.10 12.36
N PHE A 84 15.13 12.51 11.62
CA PHE A 84 16.56 12.70 11.91
C PHE A 84 17.23 13.80 11.08
N LEU A 85 16.69 14.21 9.93
CA LEU A 85 17.22 15.37 9.18
C LEU A 85 16.75 16.71 9.77
N GLU A 86 15.58 16.76 10.39
CA GLU A 86 15.09 17.98 11.09
C GLU A 86 15.75 18.17 12.47
N ALA A 87 16.47 17.16 12.97
CA ALA A 87 17.14 17.20 14.27
C ALA A 87 18.61 17.69 14.19
N SER A 88 19.09 18.01 12.99
CA SER A 88 20.46 18.43 12.66
C SER A 88 20.47 19.79 11.99
#